data_AF-A0A0U9HLF3-F1
#
_entry.id   AF-A0A0U9HLF3-F1
#
_cell.length_a   1.000
_cell.length_b   1.000
_cell.length_c   1.000
_cell.angle_alpha   90.00
_cell.angle_beta   90.00
_cell.angle_gamma   90.00
#
_symmetry.space_group_name_H-M   'P 1'
#
loop_
_entity.id
_entity.type
_entity.pdbx_description
1 polymer ?
#
loop_
_entity_poly.entity_id
_entity_poly.type
_entity_poly.pdbx_seq_one_letter_code
_entity_poly.pdbx_strand_id
1 'polypeptide(L)'
;MPNVFDIKRNDECICGSGKKYKKCCLPRIEEIETELIKELEKDFDINQYGKDFIRVVSVMFGFEMKEDAGEADTERIAKIISELWEENDLDLDSIQKSAEAIFQLVSSKEELKFFRIPAKVFIENDTDNFDDLFDEVLEDLSIEEYLLELASIIRTSFFTDDELKTIFNWISLGLADPWQTGFFDVLFQISLKEMGEAAEKFHQIAENESDDSSEDAFLQLEPLFEEYPIFEEFVGIKALYNFESELEYLLNNGVEFEFPFYIIYTLFLKFLSAINEVIKEDLAYLKLYCPDLIFGAADAVLQEEEVIEEVYKDILEALSETLEENKDKNEELCYVIVSTTSFFFMPLWTHIIAIEKILALSMQKYFMKLPRTVDDSQLMLDSAKQLVNREFLNNYISYLNSKGLEKEASILQKTYEEATSQDAIKEIDIEEVIDIITDEDMTFEIEL
;
A
#
# COMPACT_ATOMS: atom_id res chain seq x y z
N MET A 1 27.82 11.19 12.10
CA MET A 1 27.05 9.96 11.87
C MET A 1 25.60 10.37 11.82
N PRO A 2 24.80 9.77 10.93
CA PRO A 2 23.39 10.05 10.88
C PRO A 2 22.77 9.56 12.19
N ASN A 3 21.96 10.40 12.85
CA ASN A 3 21.21 9.97 14.03
C ASN A 3 20.00 9.16 13.55
N VAL A 4 20.22 7.91 13.15
CA VAL A 4 19.12 7.02 12.77
C VAL A 4 18.24 6.79 14.00
N PHE A 5 16.93 7.02 13.87
CA PHE A 5 15.95 7.01 14.95
C PHE A 5 16.17 8.08 16.06
N ASP A 6 16.40 9.36 15.71
CA ASP A 6 16.41 10.49 16.66
C ASP A 6 15.01 10.90 17.17
N ILE A 7 14.28 9.94 17.75
CA ILE A 7 12.89 10.10 18.18
C ILE A 7 12.86 10.71 19.59
N LYS A 8 12.22 11.87 19.77
CA LYS A 8 12.13 12.48 21.10
C LYS A 8 11.07 11.77 21.92
N ARG A 9 11.26 11.76 23.24
CA ARG A 9 10.38 11.09 24.21
C ARG A 9 8.89 11.46 24.11
N ASN A 10 8.58 12.67 23.62
CA ASN A 10 7.20 13.16 23.53
C ASN A 10 6.60 13.05 22.12
N ASP A 11 7.38 12.62 21.14
CA ASP A 11 6.94 12.44 19.77
C ASP A 11 5.99 11.22 19.69
N GLU A 12 5.30 11.10 18.56
CA GLU A 12 4.46 9.94 18.27
C GLU A 12 5.31 8.68 18.16
N CYS A 13 4.72 7.55 18.53
CA CYS A 13 5.44 6.28 18.54
C CYS A 13 5.52 5.70 17.13
N ILE A 14 6.72 5.27 16.75
CA ILE A 14 7.04 4.59 15.47
C ILE A 14 6.26 3.29 15.20
N CYS A 15 5.49 2.79 16.16
CA CYS A 15 4.60 1.64 15.93
C CYS A 15 3.22 2.04 15.37
N GLY A 16 2.97 3.33 15.13
CA GLY A 16 1.68 3.81 14.61
C GLY A 16 0.52 3.75 15.61
N SER A 17 0.78 3.51 16.90
CA SER A 17 -0.29 3.40 17.92
C SER A 17 -0.97 4.73 18.30
N GLY A 18 -0.51 5.87 17.75
CA GLY A 18 -0.93 7.21 18.16
C GLY A 18 -0.54 7.61 19.60
N LYS A 19 0.17 6.75 20.34
CA LYS A 19 0.66 7.04 21.69
C LYS A 19 1.99 7.79 21.62
N LYS A 20 2.31 8.54 22.68
CA LYS A 20 3.65 9.13 22.86
C LYS A 20 4.70 8.04 23.01
N TYR A 21 5.84 8.18 22.35
CA TYR A 21 6.93 7.19 22.31
C TYR A 21 7.35 6.70 23.71
N LYS A 22 7.52 7.62 24.68
CA LYS A 22 7.86 7.26 26.08
C LYS A 22 6.85 6.39 26.83
N LYS A 23 5.61 6.33 26.36
CA LYS A 23 4.51 5.55 26.97
C LYS A 23 4.18 4.29 26.18
N CYS A 24 4.91 4.03 25.11
CA CYS A 24 4.64 2.95 24.17
C CYS A 24 5.90 2.08 24.03
N CYS A 25 6.65 2.17 22.93
CA CYS A 25 7.78 1.30 22.67
C CYS A 25 9.07 1.65 23.42
N LEU A 26 9.29 2.91 23.80
CA LEU A 26 10.56 3.34 24.41
C LEU A 26 11.00 2.50 25.63
N PRO A 27 10.14 2.15 26.60
CA PRO A 27 10.55 1.34 27.75
C PRO A 27 11.13 -0.03 27.37
N ARG A 28 10.51 -0.73 26.41
CA ARG A 28 10.97 -2.04 25.92
C ARG A 28 12.27 -1.91 25.15
N ILE A 29 12.40 -0.86 24.34
CA ILE A 29 13.63 -0.57 23.59
C ILE A 29 14.79 -0.28 24.54
N GLU A 30 14.59 0.55 25.58
CA GLU A 30 15.62 0.87 26.59
C GLU A 30 16.02 -0.38 27.40
N GLU A 31 15.09 -1.30 27.65
CA GLU A 31 15.35 -2.58 28.32
C GLU A 31 16.28 -3.47 27.48
N ILE A 32 15.91 -3.72 26.21
CA ILE A 32 16.73 -4.49 25.27
C ILE A 32 18.11 -3.85 25.11
N GLU A 33 18.18 -2.54 24.92
CA GLU A 33 19.44 -1.80 24.76
C GLU A 33 20.36 -2.00 25.99
N THR A 34 19.79 -1.91 27.19
CA THR A 34 20.55 -2.10 28.43
C THR A 34 21.07 -3.53 28.57
N GLU A 35 20.26 -4.53 28.20
CA GLU A 35 20.65 -5.93 28.25
C GLU A 35 21.76 -6.25 27.24
N LEU A 36 21.61 -5.81 25.99
CA LEU A 36 22.61 -6.00 24.94
C LEU A 36 23.94 -5.36 25.31
N ILE A 37 23.94 -4.09 25.77
CA ILE A 37 25.16 -3.41 26.23
C ILE A 37 25.84 -4.21 27.32
N LYS A 38 25.10 -4.64 28.35
CA LYS A 38 25.66 -5.38 29.49
C LYS A 38 26.27 -6.73 29.09
N GLU A 39 25.66 -7.42 28.13
CA GLU A 39 26.20 -8.69 27.62
C GLU A 39 27.45 -8.45 26.77
N LEU A 40 27.44 -7.48 25.86
CA LEU A 40 28.55 -7.19 24.95
C LEU A 40 29.75 -6.52 25.64
N GLU A 41 29.54 -5.70 26.68
CA GLU A 41 30.62 -5.06 27.46
C GLU A 41 31.52 -6.07 28.22
N LYS A 42 31.12 -7.34 28.28
CA LYS A 42 31.95 -8.41 28.87
C LYS A 42 33.21 -8.67 28.03
N ASP A 43 33.07 -8.57 26.71
CA ASP A 43 34.09 -9.01 25.76
C ASP A 43 34.59 -7.85 24.87
N PHE A 44 33.83 -6.74 24.74
CA PHE A 44 34.15 -5.62 23.84
C PHE A 44 34.12 -4.24 24.54
N ASP A 45 34.95 -3.31 24.06
CA ASP A 45 34.87 -1.88 24.43
C ASP A 45 33.96 -1.14 23.44
N ILE A 46 32.75 -0.80 23.88
CA ILE A 46 31.68 -0.30 23.00
C ILE A 46 31.84 1.22 22.78
N ASN A 47 32.34 1.57 21.60
CA ASN A 47 32.46 2.95 21.14
C ASN A 47 31.10 3.55 20.72
N GLN A 48 31.07 4.81 20.24
CA GLN A 48 29.82 5.46 19.84
C GLN A 48 29.12 4.72 18.69
N TYR A 49 29.86 4.28 17.68
CA TYR A 49 29.31 3.52 16.55
C TYR A 49 28.65 2.21 17.02
N GLY A 50 29.30 1.48 17.94
CA GLY A 50 28.73 0.28 18.55
C GLY A 50 27.43 0.57 19.32
N LYS A 51 27.34 1.72 19.99
CA LYS A 51 26.11 2.16 20.66
C LYS A 51 25.00 2.49 19.66
N ASP A 52 25.33 3.17 18.57
CA ASP A 52 24.36 3.52 17.53
C ASP A 52 23.81 2.24 16.86
N PHE A 53 24.67 1.27 16.57
CA PHE A 53 24.26 -0.04 16.07
C PHE A 53 23.38 -0.81 17.07
N ILE A 54 23.77 -0.90 18.35
CA ILE A 54 22.95 -1.55 19.39
C ILE A 54 21.60 -0.85 19.51
N ARG A 55 21.57 0.48 19.41
CA ARG A 55 20.33 1.26 19.47
C ARG A 55 19.39 0.87 18.34
N VAL A 56 19.88 0.79 17.10
CA VAL A 56 19.07 0.34 15.93
C VAL A 56 18.53 -1.07 16.17
N VAL A 57 19.38 -2.03 16.53
CA VAL A 57 18.93 -3.41 16.84
C VAL A 57 17.88 -3.41 17.95
N SER A 58 18.07 -2.61 19.00
CA SER A 58 17.12 -2.52 20.11
C SER A 58 15.77 -1.96 19.67
N VAL A 59 15.75 -1.01 18.74
CA VAL A 59 14.52 -0.51 18.13
C VAL A 59 13.83 -1.63 17.34
N MET A 60 14.55 -2.31 16.45
CA MET A 60 14.02 -3.39 15.60
C MET A 60 13.35 -4.50 16.43
N PHE A 61 13.96 -4.91 17.54
CA PHE A 61 13.43 -5.97 18.40
C PHE A 61 12.49 -5.48 19.52
N GLY A 62 12.40 -4.16 19.73
CA GLY A 62 11.68 -3.55 20.84
C GLY A 62 10.40 -2.81 20.47
N PHE A 63 10.20 -2.45 19.20
CA PHE A 63 8.94 -1.81 18.79
C PHE A 63 7.76 -2.78 18.80
N GLU A 64 6.57 -2.23 19.07
CA GLU A 64 5.32 -2.97 19.15
C GLU A 64 4.81 -3.22 17.72
N MET A 65 4.55 -4.47 17.37
CA MET A 65 4.01 -4.87 16.06
C MET A 65 2.54 -5.22 16.20
N LYS A 66 1.79 -5.16 15.10
CA LYS A 66 0.39 -5.62 15.06
C LYS A 66 0.30 -7.14 15.28
N GLU A 67 1.33 -7.87 14.88
CA GLU A 67 1.43 -9.32 14.99
C GLU A 67 2.26 -9.75 16.22
N ASP A 68 1.88 -10.87 16.84
CA ASP A 68 2.61 -11.43 17.99
C ASP A 68 3.86 -12.17 17.51
N ALA A 69 4.99 -11.47 17.52
CA ALA A 69 6.30 -12.04 17.19
C ALA A 69 7.11 -12.48 18.42
N GLY A 70 6.48 -12.58 19.58
CA GLY A 70 7.15 -12.98 20.82
C GLY A 70 8.12 -11.94 21.40
N GLU A 71 8.79 -12.36 22.48
CA GLU A 71 9.80 -11.57 23.18
C GLU A 71 11.16 -11.71 22.48
N ALA A 72 11.98 -10.65 22.56
CA ALA A 72 13.31 -10.66 21.97
C ALA A 72 14.25 -11.55 22.80
N ASP A 73 14.93 -12.49 22.15
CA ASP A 73 15.98 -13.30 22.78
C ASP A 73 17.29 -12.50 22.80
N THR A 74 17.47 -11.66 23.82
CA THR A 74 18.61 -10.75 23.93
C THR A 74 19.95 -11.50 24.08
N GLU A 75 19.95 -12.71 24.64
CA GLU A 75 21.15 -13.56 24.75
C GLU A 75 21.57 -14.07 23.36
N ARG A 76 20.63 -14.58 22.56
CA ARG A 76 20.90 -14.99 21.17
C ARG A 76 21.37 -13.80 20.33
N ILE A 77 20.70 -12.66 20.42
CA ILE A 77 21.06 -11.45 19.67
C ILE A 77 22.47 -11.00 20.04
N ALA A 78 22.81 -10.90 21.33
CA ALA A 78 24.14 -10.52 21.78
C ALA A 78 25.22 -11.50 21.29
N LYS A 79 24.94 -12.80 21.26
CA LYS A 79 25.85 -13.81 20.70
C LYS A 79 26.15 -13.55 19.23
N ILE A 80 25.13 -13.31 18.41
CA ILE A 80 25.28 -13.03 16.98
C ILE A 80 26.09 -11.75 16.75
N ILE A 81 25.82 -10.68 17.51
CA ILE A 81 26.58 -9.42 17.44
C ILE A 81 28.04 -9.64 17.83
N SER A 82 28.30 -10.45 18.86
CA SER A 82 29.67 -10.77 19.29
C SER A 82 30.45 -11.48 18.17
N GLU A 83 29.84 -12.50 17.56
CA GLU A 83 30.43 -13.22 16.42
C GLU A 83 30.74 -12.28 15.24
N LEU A 84 29.80 -11.37 14.92
CA LEU A 84 30.02 -10.35 13.89
C LEU A 84 31.21 -9.44 14.20
N TRP A 85 31.31 -8.95 15.43
CA TRP A 85 32.37 -8.03 15.84
C TRP A 85 33.75 -8.70 15.96
N GLU A 86 33.81 -10.00 16.25
CA GLU A 86 35.04 -10.79 16.20
C GLU A 86 35.55 -11.04 14.77
N GLU A 87 34.63 -11.24 13.82
CA GLU A 87 34.95 -11.56 12.43
C GLU A 87 35.22 -10.32 11.55
N ASN A 88 34.81 -9.13 12.00
CA ASN A 88 34.90 -7.91 11.20
C ASN A 88 36.34 -7.36 11.11
N ASP A 89 37.09 -7.83 10.11
CA ASP A 89 38.27 -7.17 9.59
C ASP A 89 37.86 -6.06 8.58
N LEU A 90 38.30 -4.83 8.81
CA LEU A 90 37.98 -3.65 7.97
C LEU A 90 38.80 -3.58 6.66
N ASP A 91 39.28 -4.72 6.15
CA ASP A 91 40.00 -4.75 4.88
C ASP A 91 39.06 -4.89 3.67
N LEU A 92 39.53 -4.46 2.50
CA LEU A 92 38.71 -4.40 1.28
C LEU A 92 38.18 -5.77 0.82
N ASP A 93 38.93 -6.86 1.01
CA ASP A 93 38.51 -8.21 0.60
C ASP A 93 37.37 -8.71 1.50
N SER A 94 37.44 -8.40 2.79
CA SER A 94 36.40 -8.73 3.78
C SER A 94 35.11 -7.92 3.57
N ILE A 95 35.23 -6.64 3.22
CA ILE A 95 34.09 -5.79 2.84
C ILE A 95 33.42 -6.33 1.57
N GLN A 96 34.20 -6.70 0.55
CA GLN A 96 33.65 -7.24 -0.69
C GLN A 96 32.91 -8.56 -0.46
N LYS A 97 33.48 -9.49 0.32
CA LYS A 97 32.80 -10.75 0.67
C LYS A 97 31.52 -10.52 1.45
N SER A 98 31.53 -9.52 2.33
CA SER A 98 30.34 -9.12 3.08
C SER A 98 29.25 -8.62 2.13
N ALA A 99 29.59 -7.70 1.21
CA ALA A 99 28.66 -7.20 0.21
C ALA A 99 28.08 -8.34 -0.66
N GLU A 100 28.92 -9.29 -1.10
CA GLU A 100 28.48 -10.46 -1.87
C GLU A 100 27.51 -11.35 -1.06
N ALA A 101 27.80 -11.61 0.22
CA ALA A 101 26.94 -12.40 1.09
C ALA A 101 25.59 -11.70 1.36
N ILE A 102 25.60 -10.39 1.60
CA ILE A 102 24.40 -9.58 1.77
C ILE A 102 23.57 -9.60 0.49
N PHE A 103 24.20 -9.33 -0.67
CA PHE A 103 23.52 -9.35 -1.96
C PHE A 103 22.84 -10.71 -2.21
N GLN A 104 23.54 -11.82 -1.95
CA GLN A 104 22.98 -13.16 -2.09
C GLN A 104 21.80 -13.40 -1.16
N LEU A 105 21.91 -13.00 0.11
CA LEU A 105 20.81 -13.16 1.07
C LEU A 105 19.57 -12.37 0.64
N VAL A 106 19.74 -11.08 0.36
CA VAL A 106 18.64 -10.17 0.00
C VAL A 106 17.99 -10.56 -1.35
N SER A 107 18.77 -11.09 -2.29
CA SER A 107 18.25 -11.56 -3.59
C SER A 107 17.51 -12.90 -3.50
N SER A 108 17.93 -13.81 -2.61
CA SER A 108 17.46 -15.21 -2.63
C SER A 108 16.42 -15.55 -1.55
N LYS A 109 16.36 -14.76 -0.49
CA LYS A 109 15.38 -14.95 0.59
C LYS A 109 14.04 -14.39 0.15
N GLU A 110 13.04 -15.25 0.03
CA GLU A 110 11.69 -14.89 -0.45
C GLU A 110 11.10 -13.74 0.37
N GLU A 111 11.26 -13.79 1.69
CA GLU A 111 10.73 -12.80 2.62
C GLU A 111 11.41 -11.42 2.49
N LEU A 112 12.55 -11.32 1.80
CA LEU A 112 13.25 -10.07 1.51
C LEU A 112 13.02 -9.56 0.07
N LYS A 113 12.22 -10.24 -0.76
CA LYS A 113 11.99 -9.80 -2.15
C LYS A 113 11.21 -8.51 -2.29
N PHE A 114 10.30 -8.22 -1.36
CA PHE A 114 9.55 -6.96 -1.31
C PHE A 114 10.42 -5.79 -0.80
N PHE A 115 11.57 -6.11 -0.22
CA PHE A 115 12.51 -5.13 0.30
C PHE A 115 13.40 -4.61 -0.85
N ARG A 116 12.83 -3.76 -1.70
CA ARG A 116 13.46 -3.15 -2.89
C ARG A 116 13.35 -1.63 -2.84
N ILE A 117 14.00 -0.94 -3.77
CA ILE A 117 13.75 0.49 -3.98
C ILE A 117 12.40 0.60 -4.72
N PRO A 118 11.42 1.39 -4.24
CA PRO A 118 10.11 1.53 -4.88
C PRO A 118 10.23 1.88 -6.35
N ALA A 119 9.40 1.25 -7.18
CA ALA A 119 9.46 1.43 -8.63
C ALA A 119 9.20 2.88 -9.05
N LYS A 120 8.35 3.58 -8.29
CA LYS A 120 8.02 5.00 -8.50
C LYS A 120 9.27 5.86 -8.67
N VAL A 121 10.28 5.64 -7.83
CA VAL A 121 11.52 6.43 -7.84
C VAL A 121 12.26 6.30 -9.18
N PHE A 122 12.22 5.13 -9.81
CA PHE A 122 12.82 4.91 -11.14
C PHE A 122 12.00 5.50 -12.28
N ILE A 123 10.70 5.73 -12.09
CA ILE A 123 9.80 6.27 -13.11
C ILE A 123 9.87 7.80 -13.13
N GLU A 124 9.99 8.42 -11.96
CA GLU A 124 10.05 9.88 -11.81
C GLU A 124 11.41 10.47 -12.22
N ASN A 125 12.49 9.71 -12.03
CA ASN A 125 13.85 10.12 -12.35
C ASN A 125 14.29 9.58 -13.72
N ASP A 126 13.86 10.25 -14.80
CA ASP A 126 14.21 9.93 -16.19
C ASP A 126 15.65 10.40 -16.52
N THR A 127 16.65 9.68 -16.00
CA THR A 127 18.07 9.94 -16.27
C THR A 127 18.77 8.72 -16.87
N ASP A 128 19.54 8.97 -17.94
CA ASP A 128 20.41 7.95 -18.55
C ASP A 128 21.68 7.68 -17.70
N ASN A 129 21.91 8.42 -16.61
CA ASN A 129 23.08 8.29 -15.74
C ASN A 129 22.75 7.60 -14.41
N PHE A 130 23.28 6.39 -14.23
CA PHE A 130 23.08 5.58 -13.03
C PHE A 130 23.59 6.22 -11.73
N ASP A 131 24.69 6.97 -11.76
CA ASP A 131 25.23 7.59 -10.55
C ASP A 131 24.33 8.75 -10.09
N ASP A 132 23.82 9.55 -11.04
CA ASP A 132 22.90 10.66 -10.73
C ASP A 132 21.54 10.10 -10.24
N LEU A 133 21.06 9.01 -10.86
CA LEU A 133 19.84 8.32 -10.45
C LEU A 133 19.94 7.84 -8.99
N PHE A 134 21.08 7.27 -8.61
CA PHE A 134 21.26 6.76 -7.26
C PHE A 134 21.25 7.90 -6.21
N ASP A 135 21.92 9.01 -6.48
CA ASP A 135 21.90 10.17 -5.58
C ASP A 135 20.49 10.76 -5.45
N GLU A 136 19.73 10.86 -6.55
CA GLU A 136 18.32 11.29 -6.54
C GLU A 136 17.43 10.34 -5.74
N VAL A 137 17.59 9.03 -5.96
CA VAL A 137 16.88 7.98 -5.21
C VAL A 137 17.13 8.10 -3.72
N LEU A 138 18.36 8.37 -3.29
CA LEU A 138 18.68 8.49 -1.86
C LEU A 138 17.99 9.67 -1.17
N GLU A 139 17.62 10.74 -1.90
CA GLU A 139 16.93 11.88 -1.31
C GLU A 139 15.48 11.55 -0.88
N ASP A 140 14.86 10.57 -1.56
CA ASP A 140 13.46 10.18 -1.34
C ASP A 140 13.29 9.03 -0.35
N LEU A 141 14.39 8.40 0.10
CA LEU A 141 14.33 7.20 0.94
C LEU A 141 14.62 7.48 2.42
N SER A 142 13.86 6.79 3.28
CA SER A 142 14.00 6.85 4.73
C SER A 142 14.60 5.55 5.27
N ILE A 143 15.85 5.58 5.74
CA ILE A 143 16.47 4.38 6.33
C ILE A 143 15.67 3.87 7.54
N GLU A 144 15.06 4.76 8.32
CA GLU A 144 14.23 4.38 9.45
C GLU A 144 13.03 3.52 9.04
N GLU A 145 12.37 3.86 7.93
CA GLU A 145 11.23 3.08 7.41
C GLU A 145 11.68 1.70 6.95
N TYR A 146 12.77 1.62 6.18
CA TYR A 146 13.37 0.36 5.76
C TYR A 146 13.80 -0.50 6.95
N LEU A 147 14.41 0.08 7.98
CA LEU A 147 14.81 -0.67 9.17
C LEU A 147 13.61 -1.19 9.96
N LEU A 148 12.49 -0.47 9.99
CA LEU A 148 11.26 -0.93 10.63
C LEU A 148 10.59 -2.07 9.86
N GLU A 149 10.56 -1.98 8.53
CA GLU A 149 10.05 -3.05 7.68
C GLU A 149 10.92 -4.31 7.80
N LEU A 150 12.24 -4.17 7.69
CA LEU A 150 13.19 -5.25 7.91
C LEU A 150 13.01 -5.88 9.31
N ALA A 151 12.76 -5.05 10.32
CA ALA A 151 12.49 -5.52 11.67
C ALA A 151 11.21 -6.35 11.76
N SER A 152 10.16 -5.99 11.01
CA SER A 152 8.95 -6.81 10.89
C SER A 152 9.29 -8.16 10.29
N ILE A 153 9.97 -8.18 9.14
CA ILE A 153 10.34 -9.40 8.40
C ILE A 153 11.18 -10.36 9.27
N ILE A 154 12.24 -9.88 9.93
CA ILE A 154 13.11 -10.76 10.72
C ILE A 154 12.44 -11.33 11.98
N ARG A 155 11.35 -10.71 12.44
CA ARG A 155 10.62 -11.12 13.65
C ARG A 155 9.44 -12.03 13.33
N THR A 156 8.88 -11.95 12.14
CA THR A 156 7.73 -12.77 11.71
C THR A 156 8.15 -13.99 10.89
N SER A 157 9.36 -13.99 10.33
CA SER A 157 9.88 -15.05 9.47
C SER A 157 11.10 -15.77 10.07
N PHE A 158 11.41 -16.97 9.54
CA PHE A 158 12.53 -17.76 10.04
C PHE A 158 13.86 -17.31 9.43
N PHE A 159 14.76 -16.84 10.30
CA PHE A 159 16.16 -16.57 9.97
C PHE A 159 17.10 -17.35 10.88
N THR A 160 18.05 -18.04 10.26
CA THR A 160 19.19 -18.67 10.92
C THR A 160 20.11 -17.63 11.54
N ASP A 161 20.96 -18.04 12.49
CA ASP A 161 21.93 -17.14 13.12
C ASP A 161 22.90 -16.53 12.09
N ASP A 162 23.31 -17.29 11.07
CA ASP A 162 24.20 -16.81 10.01
C ASP A 162 23.50 -15.78 9.08
N GLU A 163 22.23 -15.98 8.77
CA GLU A 163 21.44 -15.00 8.01
C GLU A 163 21.24 -13.71 8.82
N LEU A 164 20.88 -13.82 10.12
CA LEU A 164 20.77 -12.66 11.00
C LEU A 164 22.11 -11.93 11.15
N LYS A 165 23.22 -12.65 11.25
CA LYS A 165 24.57 -12.07 11.27
C LYS A 165 24.84 -11.26 10.00
N THR A 166 24.45 -11.79 8.83
CA THR A 166 24.58 -11.10 7.54
C THR A 166 23.73 -9.83 7.49
N ILE A 167 22.50 -9.88 8.00
CA ILE A 167 21.61 -8.71 8.12
C ILE A 167 22.22 -7.66 9.07
N PHE A 168 22.74 -8.07 10.22
CA PHE A 168 23.39 -7.17 11.16
C PHE A 168 24.65 -6.53 10.58
N ASN A 169 25.40 -7.26 9.75
CA ASN A 169 26.52 -6.71 9.01
C ASN A 169 26.05 -5.65 7.98
N TRP A 170 24.97 -5.93 7.27
CA TRP A 170 24.39 -4.97 6.32
C TRP A 170 23.95 -3.67 6.99
N ILE A 171 23.24 -3.76 8.12
CA ILE A 171 22.85 -2.60 8.93
C ILE A 171 24.10 -1.84 9.39
N SER A 172 25.12 -2.57 9.87
CA SER A 172 26.39 -1.98 10.28
C SER A 172 27.04 -1.17 9.15
N LEU A 173 27.14 -1.74 7.94
CA LEU A 173 27.68 -1.05 6.77
C LEU A 173 26.87 0.22 6.42
N GLY A 174 25.54 0.16 6.51
CA GLY A 174 24.67 1.31 6.32
C GLY A 174 24.91 2.45 7.31
N LEU A 175 25.12 2.13 8.58
CA LEU A 175 25.36 3.12 9.63
C LEU A 175 26.79 3.72 9.60
N ALA A 176 27.71 3.09 8.87
CA ALA A 176 29.11 3.52 8.80
C ALA A 176 29.29 4.83 8.01
N ASP A 177 28.39 5.13 7.07
CA ASP A 177 28.44 6.33 6.25
C ASP A 177 27.23 7.28 6.51
N PRO A 178 27.40 8.62 6.40
CA PRO A 178 26.32 9.58 6.68
C PRO A 178 25.11 9.52 5.73
N TRP A 179 25.33 9.12 4.48
CA TRP A 179 24.34 9.05 3.41
C TRP A 179 23.70 7.67 3.32
N GLN A 180 24.15 6.73 4.14
CA GLN A 180 23.69 5.34 4.21
C GLN A 180 23.75 4.64 2.85
N THR A 181 24.64 5.09 1.98
CA THR A 181 24.89 4.55 0.65
C THR A 181 25.15 3.05 0.71
N GLY A 182 25.90 2.58 1.70
CA GLY A 182 26.18 1.15 1.85
C GLY A 182 24.94 0.28 2.11
N PHE A 183 23.87 0.85 2.67
CA PHE A 183 22.61 0.14 2.88
C PHE A 183 21.82 0.06 1.57
N PHE A 184 21.58 1.23 0.95
CA PHE A 184 20.71 1.37 -0.21
C PHE A 184 21.33 0.91 -1.53
N ASP A 185 22.66 0.96 -1.69
CA ASP A 185 23.33 0.48 -2.91
C ASP A 185 22.99 -0.99 -3.18
N VAL A 186 22.98 -1.84 -2.14
CA VAL A 186 22.58 -3.24 -2.29
C VAL A 186 21.16 -3.34 -2.83
N LEU A 187 20.21 -2.59 -2.28
CA LEU A 187 18.81 -2.61 -2.72
C LEU A 187 18.66 -2.10 -4.14
N PHE A 188 19.34 -1.01 -4.46
CA PHE A 188 19.31 -0.38 -5.77
C PHE A 188 19.85 -1.32 -6.85
N GLN A 189 21.02 -1.91 -6.63
CA GLN A 189 21.63 -2.87 -7.57
C GLN A 189 20.75 -4.10 -7.79
N ILE A 190 20.15 -4.64 -6.72
CA ILE A 190 19.23 -5.79 -6.84
C ILE A 190 17.98 -5.38 -7.61
N SER A 191 17.37 -4.24 -7.28
CA SER A 191 16.16 -3.73 -7.95
C SER A 191 16.38 -3.56 -9.45
N LEU A 192 17.48 -2.92 -9.86
CA LEU A 192 17.84 -2.75 -11.27
C LEU A 192 18.06 -4.08 -11.99
N LYS A 193 18.77 -5.01 -11.35
CA LYS A 193 19.05 -6.32 -11.92
C LYS A 193 17.75 -7.11 -12.12
N GLU A 194 16.90 -7.17 -11.10
CA GLU A 194 15.63 -7.87 -11.14
C GLU A 194 14.67 -7.29 -12.18
N MET A 195 14.54 -5.96 -12.25
CA MET A 195 13.76 -5.30 -13.30
C MET A 195 14.29 -5.62 -14.70
N GLY A 196 15.62 -5.64 -14.90
CA GLY A 196 16.23 -5.99 -16.18
C GLY A 196 15.96 -7.43 -16.60
N GLU A 197 16.14 -8.39 -15.69
CA GLU A 197 15.85 -9.81 -15.93
C GLU A 197 14.36 -10.04 -16.22
N ALA A 198 13.49 -9.38 -15.46
CA ALA A 198 12.05 -9.48 -15.63
C ALA A 198 11.58 -8.86 -16.96
N ALA A 199 12.15 -7.72 -17.37
CA ALA A 199 11.86 -7.09 -18.66
C ALA A 199 12.26 -7.98 -19.84
N GLU A 200 13.41 -8.67 -19.77
CA GLU A 200 13.81 -9.64 -20.79
C GLU A 200 12.83 -10.82 -20.87
N LYS A 201 12.41 -11.37 -19.72
CA LYS A 201 11.40 -12.44 -19.66
C LYS A 201 10.04 -11.97 -20.18
N PHE A 202 9.61 -10.77 -19.81
CA PHE A 202 8.36 -10.16 -20.27
C PHE A 202 8.33 -10.00 -21.79
N HIS A 203 9.40 -9.48 -22.40
CA HIS A 203 9.51 -9.41 -23.86
C HIS A 203 9.47 -10.79 -24.52
N GLN A 204 10.09 -11.80 -23.93
CA GLN A 204 10.01 -13.18 -24.46
C GLN A 204 8.59 -13.75 -24.39
N ILE A 205 7.83 -13.44 -23.34
CA ILE A 205 6.41 -13.83 -23.24
C ILE A 205 5.62 -13.15 -24.36
N ALA A 206 5.79 -11.84 -24.54
CA ALA A 206 5.11 -11.08 -25.59
C ALA A 206 5.47 -11.52 -27.03
N GLU A 207 6.74 -11.86 -27.29
CA GLU A 207 7.18 -12.33 -28.63
C GLU A 207 6.71 -13.76 -28.95
N ASN A 208 6.47 -14.59 -27.94
CA ASN A 208 6.02 -15.97 -28.11
C ASN A 208 4.50 -16.11 -28.22
N GLU A 209 3.74 -15.01 -28.10
CA GLU A 209 2.31 -14.99 -28.44
C GLU A 209 2.11 -15.35 -29.92
N SER A 210 1.51 -16.51 -30.17
CA SER A 210 0.89 -16.75 -31.47
C SER A 210 -0.45 -16.02 -31.52
N ASP A 211 -0.84 -15.49 -32.69
CA ASP A 211 -2.11 -14.76 -32.95
C ASP A 211 -3.40 -15.43 -32.41
N ASP A 212 -3.35 -16.69 -31.97
CA ASP A 212 -4.49 -17.51 -31.54
C ASP A 212 -4.59 -17.81 -30.01
N SER A 213 -3.65 -17.41 -29.13
CA SER A 213 -3.79 -17.67 -27.67
C SER A 213 -3.22 -16.61 -26.71
N SER A 214 -3.90 -15.46 -26.60
CA SER A 214 -3.61 -14.44 -25.58
C SER A 214 -3.73 -14.97 -24.13
N GLU A 215 -4.54 -16.00 -23.90
CA GLU A 215 -4.75 -16.60 -22.57
C GLU A 215 -3.48 -17.29 -22.01
N ASP A 216 -2.62 -17.85 -22.88
CA ASP A 216 -1.38 -18.51 -22.47
C ASP A 216 -0.31 -17.51 -22.00
N ALA A 217 -0.35 -16.26 -22.47
CA ALA A 217 0.60 -15.22 -22.06
C ALA A 217 0.25 -14.64 -20.69
N PHE A 218 -1.03 -14.35 -20.42
CA PHE A 218 -1.47 -13.88 -19.10
C PHE A 218 -1.12 -14.87 -17.99
N LEU A 219 -1.29 -16.19 -18.24
CA LEU A 219 -0.89 -17.24 -17.30
C LEU A 219 0.62 -17.30 -17.05
N GLN A 220 1.45 -16.71 -17.92
CA GLN A 220 2.90 -16.61 -17.73
C GLN A 220 3.32 -15.33 -17.01
N LEU A 221 2.46 -14.31 -16.93
CA LEU A 221 2.75 -13.04 -16.25
C LEU A 221 2.66 -13.16 -14.74
N GLU A 222 1.65 -13.87 -14.21
CA GLU A 222 1.50 -14.08 -12.76
C GLU A 222 2.77 -14.67 -12.10
N PRO A 223 3.35 -15.80 -12.57
CA PRO A 223 4.57 -16.33 -11.97
C PRO A 223 5.79 -15.42 -12.19
N LEU A 224 5.81 -14.60 -13.25
CA LEU A 224 6.87 -13.61 -13.47
C LEU A 224 6.81 -12.51 -12.41
N PHE A 225 5.61 -12.00 -12.13
CA PHE A 225 5.36 -10.95 -11.15
C PHE A 225 5.58 -11.44 -9.71
N GLU A 226 5.20 -12.69 -9.40
CA GLU A 226 5.58 -13.33 -8.13
C GLU A 226 7.10 -13.49 -7.99
N GLU A 227 7.81 -13.81 -9.09
CA GLU A 227 9.28 -13.93 -9.06
C GLU A 227 9.96 -12.56 -8.87
N TYR A 228 9.42 -11.50 -9.48
CA TYR A 228 9.97 -10.14 -9.49
C TYR A 228 8.94 -9.06 -9.11
N PRO A 229 8.61 -8.91 -7.80
CA PRO A 229 7.60 -7.95 -7.35
C PRO A 229 7.88 -6.50 -7.75
N ILE A 230 9.15 -6.07 -7.72
CA ILE A 230 9.52 -4.70 -8.14
C ILE A 230 9.21 -4.42 -9.61
N PHE A 231 9.28 -5.45 -10.46
CA PHE A 231 8.92 -5.31 -11.87
C PHE A 231 7.41 -5.23 -12.08
N GLU A 232 6.65 -6.01 -11.32
CA GLU A 232 5.18 -5.88 -11.28
C GLU A 232 4.78 -4.46 -10.84
N GLU A 233 5.38 -3.93 -9.77
CA GLU A 233 5.13 -2.58 -9.28
C GLU A 233 5.44 -1.54 -10.36
N PHE A 234 6.57 -1.69 -11.04
CA PHE A 234 6.98 -0.80 -12.14
C PHE A 234 6.00 -0.80 -13.31
N VAL A 235 5.56 -1.98 -13.76
CA VAL A 235 4.57 -2.11 -14.84
C VAL A 235 3.23 -1.53 -14.39
N GLY A 236 2.82 -1.83 -13.16
CA GLY A 236 1.59 -1.32 -12.55
C GLY A 236 1.54 0.20 -12.52
N ILE A 237 2.56 0.84 -11.93
CA ILE A 237 2.63 2.30 -11.83
C ILE A 237 2.62 2.95 -13.22
N LYS A 238 3.38 2.41 -14.18
CA LYS A 238 3.35 2.93 -15.56
C LYS A 238 1.98 2.79 -16.21
N ALA A 239 1.31 1.66 -16.02
CA ALA A 239 -0.02 1.44 -16.54
C ALA A 239 -1.04 2.39 -15.89
N LEU A 240 -0.90 2.64 -14.58
CA LEU A 240 -1.76 3.55 -13.84
C LEU A 240 -1.63 5.01 -14.30
N TYR A 241 -0.41 5.48 -14.60
CA TYR A 241 -0.20 6.81 -15.18
C TYR A 241 -0.91 6.98 -16.53
N ASN A 242 -0.92 5.93 -17.37
CA ASN A 242 -1.68 5.97 -18.62
C ASN A 242 -3.18 5.95 -18.35
N PHE A 243 -3.63 5.08 -17.42
CA PHE A 243 -5.03 4.91 -17.05
C PHE A 243 -5.68 6.22 -16.60
N GLU A 244 -4.99 7.11 -15.88
CA GLU A 244 -5.60 8.38 -15.46
C GLU A 244 -6.13 9.20 -16.63
N SER A 245 -5.29 9.37 -17.66
CA SER A 245 -5.68 10.10 -18.87
C SER A 245 -6.75 9.37 -19.69
N GLU A 246 -6.69 8.03 -19.71
CA GLU A 246 -7.68 7.19 -20.37
C GLU A 246 -9.04 7.27 -19.66
N LEU A 247 -9.08 7.21 -18.34
CA LEU A 247 -10.29 7.31 -17.53
C LEU A 247 -10.97 8.67 -17.76
N GLU A 248 -10.21 9.77 -17.73
CA GLU A 248 -10.76 11.09 -18.05
C GLU A 248 -11.36 11.13 -19.47
N TYR A 249 -10.67 10.53 -20.45
CA TYR A 249 -11.17 10.43 -21.82
C TYR A 249 -12.46 9.58 -21.91
N LEU A 250 -12.52 8.44 -21.23
CA LEU A 250 -13.70 7.56 -21.18
C LEU A 250 -14.92 8.31 -20.61
N LEU A 251 -14.74 8.96 -19.47
CA LEU A 251 -15.81 9.73 -18.81
C LEU A 251 -16.31 10.88 -19.69
N ASN A 252 -15.40 11.62 -20.33
CA ASN A 252 -15.74 12.70 -21.25
C ASN A 252 -16.46 12.23 -22.53
N ASN A 253 -16.28 10.95 -22.90
CA ASN A 253 -16.96 10.32 -24.02
C ASN A 253 -18.24 9.55 -23.61
N GLY A 254 -18.71 9.75 -22.38
CA GLY A 254 -20.01 9.29 -21.92
C GLY A 254 -20.03 7.86 -21.37
N VAL A 255 -18.87 7.28 -21.06
CA VAL A 255 -18.81 6.03 -20.30
C VAL A 255 -19.32 6.29 -18.89
N GLU A 256 -20.32 5.52 -18.45
CA GLU A 256 -20.84 5.58 -17.09
C GLU A 256 -20.55 4.25 -16.37
N PHE A 257 -19.78 4.31 -15.28
CA PHE A 257 -19.60 3.19 -14.37
C PHE A 257 -20.70 3.23 -13.31
N GLU A 258 -21.79 2.49 -13.53
CA GLU A 258 -22.91 2.40 -12.58
C GLU A 258 -22.79 1.13 -11.74
N PHE A 259 -22.76 1.29 -10.42
CA PHE A 259 -22.70 0.19 -9.46
C PHE A 259 -24.04 0.01 -8.73
N PRO A 260 -24.39 -1.22 -8.32
CA PRO A 260 -25.48 -1.49 -7.39
C PRO A 260 -25.45 -0.55 -6.19
N PHE A 261 -26.62 -0.06 -5.78
CA PHE A 261 -26.69 0.93 -4.72
C PHE A 261 -26.13 0.46 -3.37
N TYR A 262 -26.16 -0.84 -3.06
CA TYR A 262 -25.57 -1.36 -1.82
C TYR A 262 -24.07 -1.07 -1.72
N ILE A 263 -23.34 -1.03 -2.85
CA ILE A 263 -21.92 -0.69 -2.89
C ILE A 263 -21.73 0.79 -2.57
N ILE A 264 -22.46 1.68 -3.26
CA ILE A 264 -22.43 3.13 -3.01
C ILE A 264 -22.84 3.46 -1.57
N TYR A 265 -23.85 2.76 -1.04
CA TYR A 265 -24.32 2.94 0.32
C TYR A 265 -23.28 2.46 1.35
N THR A 266 -22.64 1.31 1.11
CA THR A 266 -21.58 0.79 1.99
C THR A 266 -20.38 1.73 1.98
N LEU A 267 -19.95 2.20 0.81
CA LEU A 267 -18.88 3.20 0.66
C LEU A 267 -19.17 4.49 1.43
N PHE A 268 -20.37 5.03 1.28
CA PHE A 268 -20.78 6.23 2.00
C PHE A 268 -20.75 6.03 3.53
N LEU A 269 -21.19 4.88 4.03
CA LEU A 269 -21.16 4.58 5.48
C LEU A 269 -19.74 4.41 6.01
N LYS A 270 -18.83 3.78 5.25
CA LYS A 270 -17.41 3.68 5.61
C LYS A 270 -16.75 5.07 5.60
N PHE A 271 -17.05 5.89 4.61
CA PHE A 271 -16.59 7.27 4.54
C PHE A 271 -17.07 8.11 5.74
N LEU A 272 -18.35 8.02 6.13
CA LEU A 272 -18.86 8.69 7.33
C LEU A 272 -18.15 8.23 8.61
N SER A 273 -17.75 6.95 8.67
CA SER A 273 -16.98 6.41 9.79
C SER A 273 -15.57 6.99 9.82
N ALA A 274 -14.91 7.09 8.66
CA ALA A 274 -13.58 7.68 8.53
C ALA A 274 -13.58 9.18 8.91
N ILE A 275 -14.59 9.94 8.45
CA ILE A 275 -14.82 11.33 8.87
C ILE A 275 -14.87 11.43 10.39
N ASN A 276 -15.61 10.53 11.04
CA ASN A 276 -15.79 10.58 12.49
C ASN A 276 -14.50 10.32 13.28
N GLU A 277 -13.60 9.51 12.74
CA GLU A 277 -12.30 9.26 13.37
C GLU A 277 -11.37 10.48 13.27
N VAL A 278 -11.45 11.23 12.17
CA VAL A 278 -10.55 12.34 11.86
C VAL A 278 -11.08 13.70 12.33
N ILE A 279 -12.39 13.96 12.21
CA ILE A 279 -12.99 15.28 12.49
C ILE A 279 -13.61 15.30 13.87
N LYS A 280 -12.73 15.53 14.87
CA LYS A 280 -13.16 16.00 16.20
C LYS A 280 -12.98 17.51 16.39
N GLU A 281 -12.28 18.21 15.49
CA GLU A 281 -11.82 19.57 15.76
C GLU A 281 -12.15 20.65 14.72
N ASP A 282 -12.36 20.37 13.41
CA ASP A 282 -12.75 21.41 12.41
C ASP A 282 -13.22 20.84 11.05
N LEU A 283 -14.29 21.42 10.47
CA LEU A 283 -14.84 21.11 9.14
C LEU A 283 -13.97 21.61 7.97
N ALA A 284 -13.18 22.66 8.17
CA ALA A 284 -12.26 23.14 7.14
C ALA A 284 -11.19 22.09 6.76
N TYR A 285 -10.88 21.18 7.69
CA TYR A 285 -9.99 20.04 7.45
C TYR A 285 -10.66 18.98 6.58
N LEU A 286 -11.98 18.79 6.68
CA LEU A 286 -12.69 17.80 5.86
C LEU A 286 -12.48 18.06 4.36
N LYS A 287 -12.61 19.32 3.92
CA LYS A 287 -12.47 19.65 2.49
C LYS A 287 -11.07 19.33 1.95
N LEU A 288 -10.03 19.44 2.78
CA LEU A 288 -8.65 19.17 2.38
C LEU A 288 -8.36 17.67 2.27
N TYR A 289 -8.90 16.86 3.19
CA TYR A 289 -8.63 15.42 3.28
C TYR A 289 -9.76 14.55 2.73
N CYS A 290 -10.79 15.15 2.13
CA CYS A 290 -11.96 14.42 1.63
C CYS A 290 -11.59 13.33 0.61
N PRO A 291 -10.71 13.59 -0.38
CA PRO A 291 -10.28 12.55 -1.32
C PRO A 291 -9.65 11.35 -0.61
N ASP A 292 -8.67 11.57 0.27
CA ASP A 292 -7.97 10.52 1.02
C ASP A 292 -8.92 9.68 1.87
N LEU A 293 -9.90 10.34 2.52
CA LEU A 293 -10.91 9.66 3.33
C LEU A 293 -11.86 8.81 2.47
N ILE A 294 -12.16 9.24 1.24
CA ILE A 294 -12.97 8.47 0.30
C ILE A 294 -12.16 7.29 -0.23
N PHE A 295 -10.89 7.48 -0.57
CA PHE A 295 -10.02 6.38 -1.00
C PHE A 295 -9.84 5.33 0.10
N GLY A 296 -9.55 5.74 1.34
CA GLY A 296 -9.50 4.82 2.47
C GLY A 296 -10.83 4.11 2.75
N ALA A 297 -11.96 4.76 2.47
CA ALA A 297 -13.27 4.11 2.54
C ALA A 297 -13.51 3.13 1.38
N ALA A 298 -13.01 3.43 0.18
CA ALA A 298 -13.09 2.56 -0.99
C ALA A 298 -12.24 1.30 -0.79
N ASP A 299 -10.99 1.44 -0.36
CA ASP A 299 -10.14 0.31 0.04
C ASP A 299 -10.87 -0.60 1.02
N ALA A 300 -11.39 -0.03 2.12
CA ALA A 300 -12.10 -0.77 3.15
C ALA A 300 -13.37 -1.51 2.65
N VAL A 301 -14.00 -1.01 1.58
CA VAL A 301 -15.14 -1.67 0.93
C VAL A 301 -14.69 -2.81 0.01
N LEU A 302 -13.59 -2.61 -0.72
CA LEU A 302 -13.02 -3.61 -1.63
C LEU A 302 -12.40 -4.81 -0.91
N GLN A 303 -12.16 -4.73 0.41
CA GLN A 303 -11.77 -5.87 1.23
C GLN A 303 -12.88 -6.94 1.38
N GLU A 304 -14.14 -6.64 1.06
CA GLU A 304 -15.24 -7.61 1.09
C GLU A 304 -15.34 -8.31 -0.29
N GLU A 305 -15.12 -9.64 -0.34
CA GLU A 305 -15.02 -10.47 -1.56
C GLU A 305 -16.21 -10.27 -2.51
N GLU A 306 -17.44 -10.27 -1.99
CA GLU A 306 -18.63 -10.05 -2.79
C GLU A 306 -18.68 -8.66 -3.45
N VAL A 307 -18.06 -7.65 -2.83
CA VAL A 307 -18.06 -6.29 -3.37
C VAL A 307 -17.03 -6.15 -4.48
N ILE A 308 -15.80 -6.59 -4.25
CA ILE A 308 -14.74 -6.47 -5.27
C ILE A 308 -15.08 -7.25 -6.54
N GLU A 309 -15.66 -8.44 -6.43
CA GLU A 309 -16.10 -9.23 -7.58
C GLU A 309 -17.16 -8.48 -8.41
N GLU A 310 -18.17 -7.89 -7.76
CA GLU A 310 -19.25 -7.19 -8.45
C GLU A 310 -18.77 -5.86 -9.05
N VAL A 311 -17.95 -5.08 -8.33
CA VAL A 311 -17.35 -3.85 -8.86
C VAL A 311 -16.51 -4.13 -10.11
N TYR A 312 -15.67 -5.16 -10.05
CA TYR A 312 -14.82 -5.53 -11.17
C TYR A 312 -15.66 -5.96 -12.39
N LYS A 313 -16.71 -6.77 -12.15
CA LYS A 313 -17.67 -7.17 -13.18
C LYS A 313 -18.36 -5.96 -13.83
N ASP A 314 -18.87 -5.03 -13.04
CA ASP A 314 -19.60 -3.86 -13.55
C ASP A 314 -18.70 -2.91 -14.36
N ILE A 315 -17.42 -2.77 -13.97
CA ILE A 315 -16.43 -2.02 -14.76
C ILE A 315 -16.25 -2.66 -16.14
N LEU A 316 -16.02 -3.97 -16.19
CA LEU A 316 -15.81 -4.68 -17.45
C LEU A 316 -17.08 -4.70 -18.32
N GLU A 317 -18.26 -4.83 -17.73
CA GLU A 317 -19.54 -4.73 -18.44
C GLU A 317 -19.72 -3.34 -19.05
N ALA A 318 -19.49 -2.26 -18.30
CA ALA A 318 -19.59 -0.89 -18.81
C ALA A 318 -18.64 -0.63 -19.99
N LEU A 319 -17.40 -1.11 -19.89
CA LEU A 319 -16.42 -1.02 -20.98
C LEU A 319 -16.86 -1.84 -22.21
N SER A 320 -17.28 -3.10 -22.00
CA SER A 320 -17.71 -3.98 -23.08
C SER A 320 -18.95 -3.47 -23.81
N GLU A 321 -19.96 -3.00 -23.09
CA GLU A 321 -21.17 -2.41 -23.68
C GLU A 321 -20.83 -1.17 -24.50
N THR A 322 -20.02 -0.27 -23.94
CA THR A 322 -19.57 0.94 -24.65
C THR A 322 -18.79 0.59 -25.92
N LEU A 323 -17.93 -0.43 -25.87
CA LEU A 323 -17.14 -0.89 -27.01
C LEU A 323 -18.04 -1.32 -28.17
N GLU A 324 -19.02 -2.18 -27.89
CA GLU A 324 -19.95 -2.69 -28.91
C GLU A 324 -20.85 -1.58 -29.48
N GLU A 325 -21.24 -0.60 -28.67
CA GLU A 325 -22.00 0.56 -29.16
C GLU A 325 -21.19 1.48 -30.09
N ASN A 326 -19.86 1.50 -29.96
CA ASN A 326 -18.97 2.46 -30.64
C ASN A 326 -18.03 1.87 -31.69
N LYS A 327 -18.03 0.54 -31.86
CA LYS A 327 -17.16 -0.24 -32.77
C LYS A 327 -16.97 0.34 -34.17
N ASP A 328 -18.02 0.92 -34.76
CA ASP A 328 -18.01 1.51 -36.10
C ASP A 328 -18.13 3.04 -36.10
N LYS A 329 -18.09 3.69 -34.94
CA LYS A 329 -18.38 5.12 -34.76
C LYS A 329 -17.18 5.93 -34.28
N ASN A 330 -16.38 5.37 -33.37
CA ASN A 330 -15.29 6.08 -32.72
C ASN A 330 -14.11 5.13 -32.47
N GLU A 331 -13.20 5.06 -33.44
CA GLU A 331 -12.02 4.18 -33.39
C GLU A 331 -11.09 4.51 -32.22
N GLU A 332 -10.92 5.79 -31.89
CA GLU A 332 -10.09 6.25 -30.77
C GLU A 332 -10.68 5.82 -29.43
N LEU A 333 -11.99 5.97 -29.24
CA LEU A 333 -12.66 5.47 -28.03
C LEU A 333 -12.57 3.96 -27.91
N CYS A 334 -12.75 3.22 -29.01
CA CYS A 334 -12.57 1.77 -28.98
C CYS A 334 -11.14 1.37 -28.59
N TYR A 335 -10.13 2.09 -29.08
CA TYR A 335 -8.73 1.86 -28.70
C TYR A 335 -8.52 2.09 -27.20
N VAL A 336 -9.00 3.21 -26.66
CA VAL A 336 -8.89 3.51 -25.22
C VAL A 336 -9.61 2.45 -24.38
N ILE A 337 -10.82 2.04 -24.77
CA ILE A 337 -11.55 0.98 -24.05
C ILE A 337 -10.75 -0.32 -24.04
N VAL A 338 -10.17 -0.73 -25.18
CA VAL A 338 -9.36 -1.95 -25.26
C VAL A 338 -8.12 -1.83 -24.37
N SER A 339 -7.43 -0.68 -24.40
CA SER A 339 -6.26 -0.41 -23.55
C SER A 339 -6.60 -0.53 -22.07
N THR A 340 -7.65 0.17 -21.62
CA THR A 340 -8.13 0.14 -20.23
C THR A 340 -8.62 -1.26 -19.82
N THR A 341 -9.27 -1.98 -20.73
CA THR A 341 -9.69 -3.37 -20.50
C THR A 341 -8.49 -4.29 -20.34
N SER A 342 -7.47 -4.14 -21.20
CA SER A 342 -6.21 -4.87 -21.11
C SER A 342 -5.46 -4.58 -19.83
N PHE A 343 -5.50 -3.33 -19.34
CA PHE A 343 -5.01 -2.98 -18.00
C PHE A 343 -5.66 -3.90 -16.98
N PHE A 344 -6.99 -3.84 -16.78
CA PHE A 344 -7.68 -4.66 -15.78
C PHE A 344 -7.40 -6.17 -15.89
N PHE A 345 -7.20 -6.72 -17.08
CA PHE A 345 -6.86 -8.15 -17.25
C PHE A 345 -5.45 -8.56 -16.81
N MET A 346 -4.51 -7.63 -16.64
CA MET A 346 -3.18 -7.96 -16.13
C MET A 346 -3.24 -8.33 -14.63
N PRO A 347 -2.40 -9.24 -14.12
CA PRO A 347 -2.38 -9.55 -12.69
C PRO A 347 -1.59 -8.49 -11.91
N LEU A 348 -2.06 -7.24 -11.91
CA LEU A 348 -1.41 -6.09 -11.28
C LEU A 348 -2.19 -5.63 -10.03
N TRP A 349 -1.50 -5.33 -8.93
CA TRP A 349 -2.17 -4.83 -7.72
C TRP A 349 -2.70 -3.40 -7.91
N THR A 350 -2.07 -2.61 -8.78
CA THR A 350 -2.44 -1.20 -9.08
C THR A 350 -3.86 -1.05 -9.63
N HIS A 351 -4.53 -2.13 -10.03
CA HIS A 351 -5.95 -2.12 -10.40
C HIS A 351 -6.83 -1.67 -9.24
N ILE A 352 -6.46 -2.00 -8.00
CA ILE A 352 -7.22 -1.59 -6.82
C ILE A 352 -7.30 -0.06 -6.75
N ILE A 353 -6.17 0.63 -6.93
CA ILE A 353 -6.14 2.11 -6.94
C ILE A 353 -7.05 2.68 -8.05
N ALA A 354 -7.02 2.09 -9.24
CA ALA A 354 -7.89 2.50 -10.34
C ALA A 354 -9.38 2.29 -10.00
N ILE A 355 -9.73 1.16 -9.39
CA ILE A 355 -11.09 0.84 -8.95
C ILE A 355 -11.56 1.81 -7.86
N GLU A 356 -10.72 2.15 -6.89
CA GLU A 356 -11.03 3.11 -5.84
C GLU A 356 -11.40 4.48 -6.43
N LYS A 357 -10.64 4.95 -7.43
CA LYS A 357 -10.94 6.19 -8.16
C LYS A 357 -12.25 6.11 -8.93
N ILE A 358 -12.51 5.00 -9.63
CA ILE A 358 -13.81 4.80 -10.31
C ILE A 358 -14.96 4.83 -9.28
N LEU A 359 -14.81 4.15 -8.14
CA LEU A 359 -15.83 4.14 -7.08
C LEU A 359 -16.08 5.53 -6.48
N ALA A 360 -15.02 6.29 -6.21
CA ALA A 360 -15.12 7.66 -5.70
C ALA A 360 -15.92 8.56 -6.65
N LEU A 361 -15.57 8.53 -7.95
CA LEU A 361 -16.27 9.26 -9.00
C LEU A 361 -17.72 8.80 -9.18
N SER A 362 -17.97 7.49 -9.11
CA SER A 362 -19.32 6.95 -9.20
C SER A 362 -20.18 7.35 -8.00
N MET A 363 -19.63 7.38 -6.79
CA MET A 363 -20.32 7.88 -5.60
C MET A 363 -20.66 9.37 -5.72
N GLN A 364 -19.69 10.20 -6.14
CA GLN A 364 -19.92 11.63 -6.38
C GLN A 364 -21.06 11.84 -7.39
N LYS A 365 -20.98 11.18 -8.55
CA LYS A 365 -22.00 11.25 -9.60
C LYS A 365 -23.35 10.71 -9.12
N TYR A 366 -23.36 9.70 -8.27
CA TYR A 366 -24.59 9.15 -7.69
C TYR A 366 -25.33 10.21 -6.86
N PHE A 367 -24.62 10.93 -5.98
CA PHE A 367 -25.19 11.95 -5.12
C PHE A 367 -25.59 13.23 -5.86
N MET A 368 -24.88 13.61 -6.93
CA MET A 368 -25.27 14.71 -7.81
C MET A 368 -26.62 14.48 -8.51
N LYS A 369 -27.03 13.21 -8.71
CA LYS A 369 -28.29 12.82 -9.36
C LYS A 369 -29.48 12.73 -8.39
N LEU A 370 -29.37 13.12 -7.12
CA LEU A 370 -30.48 13.12 -6.16
C LEU A 370 -31.55 14.19 -6.50
N PRO A 371 -32.86 13.91 -6.27
CA PRO A 371 -33.45 12.67 -5.78
C PRO A 371 -33.57 11.59 -6.87
N ARG A 372 -33.40 10.31 -6.52
CA ARG A 372 -33.49 9.19 -7.49
C ARG A 372 -34.13 7.93 -6.93
N THR A 373 -34.64 7.09 -7.83
CA THR A 373 -34.98 5.70 -7.52
C THR A 373 -33.71 4.90 -7.28
N VAL A 374 -33.76 4.01 -6.29
CA VAL A 374 -32.68 3.10 -5.94
C VAL A 374 -32.82 1.80 -6.71
N ASP A 375 -31.81 1.41 -7.48
CA ASP A 375 -31.79 0.20 -8.31
C ASP A 375 -33.09 0.03 -9.11
N ASP A 376 -33.58 -1.21 -9.24
CA ASP A 376 -34.93 -1.51 -9.75
C ASP A 376 -36.00 -1.58 -8.64
N SER A 377 -35.67 -1.05 -7.45
CA SER A 377 -36.60 -1.01 -6.31
C SER A 377 -37.65 0.09 -6.47
N GLN A 378 -38.67 0.08 -5.59
CA GLN A 378 -39.63 1.18 -5.48
C GLN A 378 -39.21 2.24 -4.45
N LEU A 379 -37.99 2.14 -3.91
CA LEU A 379 -37.49 3.07 -2.91
C LEU A 379 -36.97 4.34 -3.58
N MET A 380 -37.35 5.48 -3.00
CA MET A 380 -36.85 6.80 -3.38
C MET A 380 -35.82 7.25 -2.35
N LEU A 381 -34.64 7.62 -2.85
CA LEU A 381 -33.64 8.34 -2.08
C LEU A 381 -33.75 9.82 -2.45
N ASP A 382 -34.37 10.59 -1.56
CA ASP A 382 -34.58 12.03 -1.72
C ASP A 382 -33.36 12.84 -1.24
N SER A 383 -32.68 12.36 -0.19
CA SER A 383 -31.43 12.94 0.32
C SER A 383 -30.54 11.88 0.98
N ALA A 384 -29.24 12.15 1.06
CA ALA A 384 -28.28 11.27 1.74
C ALA A 384 -28.57 11.09 3.25
N LYS A 385 -29.31 12.00 3.90
CA LYS A 385 -29.74 11.83 5.30
C LYS A 385 -30.57 10.56 5.54
N GLN A 386 -31.26 10.06 4.51
CA GLN A 386 -32.00 8.80 4.63
C GLN A 386 -31.07 7.60 4.83
N LEU A 387 -29.79 7.70 4.44
CA LEU A 387 -28.79 6.64 4.57
C LEU A 387 -28.38 6.36 6.02
N VAL A 388 -28.69 7.27 6.95
CA VAL A 388 -28.51 7.03 8.40
C VAL A 388 -29.84 6.75 9.11
N ASN A 389 -30.92 6.52 8.35
CA ASN A 389 -32.22 6.17 8.88
C ASN A 389 -32.42 4.64 8.84
N ARG A 390 -32.65 4.06 10.03
CA ARG A 390 -32.86 2.60 10.19
C ARG A 390 -34.06 2.09 9.39
N GLU A 391 -35.12 2.89 9.22
CA GLU A 391 -36.28 2.51 8.41
C GLU A 391 -35.91 2.34 6.94
N PHE A 392 -35.13 3.27 6.38
CA PHE A 392 -34.65 3.18 5.00
C PHE A 392 -33.74 1.97 4.81
N LEU A 393 -32.78 1.75 5.72
CA LEU A 393 -31.95 0.54 5.74
C LEU A 393 -32.81 -0.72 5.73
N ASN A 394 -33.73 -0.88 6.68
CA ASN A 394 -34.53 -2.10 6.80
C ASN A 394 -35.37 -2.38 5.53
N ASN A 395 -35.89 -1.33 4.89
CA ASN A 395 -36.62 -1.45 3.63
C ASN A 395 -35.71 -1.91 2.49
N TYR A 396 -34.50 -1.36 2.40
CA TYR A 396 -33.54 -1.74 1.36
C TYR A 396 -32.97 -3.15 1.59
N ILE A 397 -32.66 -3.51 2.83
CA ILE A 397 -32.28 -4.89 3.23
C ILE A 397 -33.38 -5.88 2.88
N SER A 398 -34.65 -5.53 3.09
CA SER A 398 -35.78 -6.38 2.69
C SER A 398 -35.85 -6.56 1.17
N TYR A 399 -35.52 -5.51 0.40
CA TYR A 399 -35.42 -5.57 -1.05
C TYR A 399 -34.27 -6.48 -1.51
N LEU A 400 -33.06 -6.32 -0.97
CA LEU A 400 -31.90 -7.18 -1.29
C LEU A 400 -32.20 -8.66 -1.01
N ASN A 401 -32.74 -8.96 0.17
CA ASN A 401 -33.16 -10.33 0.52
C ASN A 401 -34.24 -10.87 -0.44
N SER A 402 -35.15 -10.02 -0.94
CA SER A 402 -36.16 -10.45 -1.91
C SER A 402 -35.58 -10.80 -3.29
N LYS A 403 -34.36 -10.34 -3.59
CA LYS A 403 -33.59 -10.63 -4.81
C LYS A 403 -32.63 -11.82 -4.63
N GLY A 404 -32.53 -12.39 -3.43
CA GLY A 404 -31.54 -13.44 -3.13
C GLY A 404 -30.12 -12.89 -2.94
N LEU A 405 -30.01 -11.64 -2.48
CA LEU A 405 -28.75 -10.96 -2.19
C LEU A 405 -28.53 -10.90 -0.67
N GLU A 406 -28.56 -12.07 -0.01
CA GLU A 406 -28.46 -12.15 1.45
C GLU A 406 -27.06 -11.78 1.99
N LYS A 407 -26.01 -12.01 1.20
CA LYS A 407 -24.61 -11.71 1.59
C LYS A 407 -24.37 -10.20 1.58
N GLU A 408 -24.77 -9.54 0.51
CA GLU A 408 -24.73 -8.09 0.30
C GLU A 408 -25.57 -7.37 1.36
N ALA A 409 -26.76 -7.90 1.67
CA ALA A 409 -27.58 -7.41 2.76
C ALA A 409 -26.86 -7.52 4.12
N SER A 410 -26.16 -8.62 4.38
CA SER A 410 -25.39 -8.81 5.61
C SER A 410 -24.21 -7.81 5.71
N ILE A 411 -23.47 -7.60 4.62
CA ILE A 411 -22.36 -6.64 4.54
C ILE A 411 -22.85 -5.23 4.86
N LEU A 412 -23.92 -4.79 4.19
CA LEU A 412 -24.49 -3.47 4.40
C LEU A 412 -25.02 -3.30 5.83
N GLN A 413 -25.69 -4.32 6.37
CA GLN A 413 -26.20 -4.27 7.74
C GLN A 413 -25.08 -4.15 8.78
N LYS A 414 -24.02 -4.96 8.64
CA LYS A 414 -22.83 -4.90 9.51
C LYS A 414 -22.19 -3.52 9.45
N THR A 415 -21.94 -3.01 8.24
CA THR A 415 -21.33 -1.69 8.03
C THR A 415 -22.18 -0.56 8.62
N TYR A 416 -23.51 -0.63 8.45
CA TYR A 416 -24.43 0.34 9.05
C TYR A 416 -24.34 0.30 10.58
N GLU A 417 -24.31 -0.89 11.17
CA GLU A 417 -24.23 -1.04 12.63
C GLU A 417 -22.89 -0.52 13.16
N GLU A 418 -21.78 -0.79 12.48
CA GLU A 418 -20.46 -0.22 12.79
C GLU A 418 -20.50 1.31 12.76
N ALA A 419 -20.91 1.89 11.64
CA ALA A 419 -20.97 3.34 11.44
C ALA A 419 -21.87 4.01 12.50
N THR A 420 -23.10 3.52 12.67
CA THR A 420 -24.10 4.16 13.55
C THR A 420 -23.98 3.82 15.04
N SER A 421 -23.15 2.84 15.41
CA SER A 421 -22.83 2.55 16.81
C SER A 421 -22.01 3.66 17.48
N GLN A 422 -21.29 4.44 16.67
CA GLN A 422 -20.54 5.59 17.13
C GLN A 422 -21.54 6.75 17.34
N ASP A 423 -21.72 7.21 18.59
CA ASP A 423 -22.68 8.27 18.96
C ASP A 423 -22.49 9.59 18.16
N ALA A 424 -21.36 9.73 17.48
CA ALA A 424 -20.90 10.92 16.79
C ALA A 424 -21.40 11.09 15.34
N ILE A 425 -21.94 10.06 14.65
CA ILE A 425 -22.61 10.29 13.35
C ILE A 425 -23.76 11.30 13.47
N LYS A 426 -24.38 11.40 14.65
CA LYS A 426 -25.44 12.37 14.95
C LYS A 426 -24.95 13.82 14.92
N GLU A 427 -23.64 14.05 15.05
CA GLU A 427 -23.02 15.39 15.07
C GLU A 427 -22.55 15.83 13.68
N ILE A 428 -22.48 14.91 12.70
CA ILE A 428 -22.09 15.20 11.32
C ILE A 428 -23.28 15.81 10.58
N ASP A 429 -23.09 16.99 9.97
CA ASP A 429 -24.06 17.52 9.01
C ASP A 429 -23.89 16.85 7.66
N ILE A 430 -24.71 15.82 7.42
CA ILE A 430 -24.66 15.02 6.18
C ILE A 430 -24.86 15.88 4.93
N GLU A 431 -25.62 16.98 4.96
CA GLU A 431 -25.77 17.80 3.75
C GLU A 431 -24.48 18.54 3.44
N GLU A 432 -23.79 19.06 4.46
CA GLU A 432 -22.50 19.73 4.28
C GLU A 432 -21.46 18.76 3.72
N VAL A 433 -21.48 17.50 4.19
CA VAL A 433 -20.63 16.44 3.63
C VAL A 433 -20.94 16.18 2.15
N ILE A 434 -22.24 16.13 1.78
CA ILE A 434 -22.63 15.94 0.38
C ILE A 434 -22.26 17.16 -0.47
N ASP A 435 -22.44 18.38 0.03
CA ASP A 435 -22.04 19.61 -0.65
C ASP A 435 -20.52 19.60 -0.93
N ILE A 436 -19.70 19.05 -0.03
CA ILE A 436 -18.26 18.87 -0.24
C ILE A 436 -17.99 17.82 -1.30
N ILE A 437 -18.56 16.60 -1.19
CA ILE A 437 -18.32 15.52 -2.16
C ILE A 437 -18.75 15.94 -3.58
N THR A 438 -19.87 16.64 -3.69
CA THR A 438 -20.48 17.02 -4.97
C THR A 438 -20.02 18.39 -5.48
N ASP A 439 -19.00 18.99 -4.86
CA ASP A 439 -18.36 20.20 -5.37
C ASP A 439 -17.75 19.91 -6.76
N GLU A 440 -18.00 20.80 -7.74
CA GLU A 440 -17.47 20.67 -9.10
C GLU A 440 -15.93 20.79 -9.12
N ASP A 441 -15.35 21.45 -8.12
CA ASP A 441 -13.90 21.58 -7.94
C ASP A 441 -13.28 20.36 -7.22
N MET A 442 -14.07 19.37 -6.80
CA MET A 442 -13.56 18.15 -6.14
C MET A 442 -12.89 17.24 -7.18
N THR A 443 -11.58 17.03 -7.02
CA THR A 443 -10.78 16.13 -7.85
C THR A 443 -10.32 14.92 -7.04
N PHE A 444 -10.25 13.76 -7.71
CA PHE A 444 -9.70 12.52 -7.17
C PHE A 444 -8.42 12.21 -7.94
N GLU A 445 -7.30 12.73 -7.46
CA GLU A 445 -5.97 12.46 -8.02
C GLU A 445 -5.42 11.19 -7.37
N ILE A 446 -4.75 10.35 -8.17
CA ILE A 446 -4.06 9.19 -7.62
C ILE A 446 -2.72 9.68 -7.05
N GLU A 447 -2.54 9.52 -5.74
CA GLU A 447 -1.22 9.67 -5.10
C GLU A 447 -0.60 8.28 -4.94
N LEU A 448 0.59 8.09 -5.53
CA LEU A 448 1.37 6.84 -5.50
C LEU A 448 2.44 6.86 -4.41
#